data_AF-A0A417YX77-F1
#
_entry.id   AF-A0A417YX77-F1
#
_cell.length_a   1.000
_cell.length_b   1.000
_cell.length_c   1.000
_cell.angle_alpha   90.00
_cell.angle_beta   90.00
_cell.angle_gamma   90.00
#
_symmetry.space_group_name_H-M   'P 1'
#
loop_
_entity.id
_entity.type
_entity.pdbx_description
1 polymer ?
#
loop_
_entity_poly.entity_id
_entity_poly.type
_entity_poly.pdbx_seq_one_letter_code
_entity_poly.pdbx_strand_id
1 'polypeptide(L)' 'MRNVRYLIQNDYSAEEIAEALKLQLEINRYENVSITAVERRNEVIIQIPEDNENLEETLGSFMAGYQDGVILE' A
#
# COMPACT_ATOMS: atom_id res chain seq x y z
N MET A 1 7.01 -8.23 11.04
CA MET A 1 6.54 -7.29 10.00
C MET A 1 6.37 -8.08 8.73
N ARG A 2 5.25 -7.92 8.04
CA ARG A 2 4.96 -8.65 6.80
C ARG A 2 4.88 -7.71 5.60
N ASN A 3 5.09 -8.25 4.40
CA ASN A 3 5.06 -7.47 3.17
C ASN A 3 3.72 -7.67 2.46
N VAL A 4 3.06 -6.57 2.12
CA VAL A 4 1.88 -6.57 1.27
C VAL A 4 2.27 -5.85 -0.02
N ARG A 5 2.05 -6.50 -1.16
CA ARG A 5 2.48 -5.98 -2.45
C ARG A 5 1.24 -5.77 -3.32
N TYR A 6 1.12 -4.57 -3.86
CA TYR A 6 0.00 -4.14 -4.68
C TYR A 6 0.49 -3.87 -6.09
N LEU A 7 -0.10 -4.55 -7.07
CA LEU A 7 0.09 -4.24 -8.49
C LEU A 7 -0.88 -3.12 -8.86
N ILE A 8 -0.36 -2.00 -9.35
CA ILE A 8 -1.13 -0.79 -9.63
C ILE A 8 -1.62 -0.82 -11.07
N GLN A 9 -2.88 -0.43 -11.28
CA GLN A 9 -3.46 -0.27 -12.61
C GLN A 9 -2.61 0.67 -13.46
N ASN A 10 -2.50 0.38 -14.76
CA ASN A 10 -1.64 1.16 -15.67
C ASN A 10 -2.07 2.63 -15.84
N ASP A 11 -3.30 2.97 -15.44
CA ASP A 11 -3.81 4.34 -15.44
C ASP A 11 -3.25 5.20 -14.29
N TYR A 12 -2.55 4.58 -13.33
CA TYR A 12 -1.94 5.25 -12.19
C TYR A 12 -0.44 4.92 -12.08
N SER A 13 0.34 5.84 -11.51
CA SER A 13 1.73 5.60 -11.14
C SER A 13 1.84 5.04 -9.72
N ALA A 14 2.64 3.98 -9.54
CA ALA A 14 2.96 3.46 -8.21
C ALA A 14 3.57 4.50 -7.27
N GLU A 15 4.31 5.49 -7.80
CA GLU A 15 4.87 6.59 -6.99
C GLU A 15 3.76 7.49 -6.43
N GLU A 16 2.83 7.93 -7.29
CA GLU A 16 1.69 8.77 -6.89
C GLU A 16 0.80 8.05 -5.86
N ILE A 17 0.54 6.76 -6.09
CA ILE A 17 -0.26 5.96 -5.16
C ILE A 17 0.47 5.77 -3.83
N ALA A 18 1.79 5.55 -3.83
CA ALA A 18 2.57 5.44 -2.61
C ALA A 18 2.56 6.75 -1.79
N GLU A 19 2.68 7.91 -2.44
CA GLU A 19 2.60 9.21 -1.76
C GLU A 19 1.21 9.47 -1.18
N ALA A 20 0.15 9.22 -1.96
CA ALA A 20 -1.23 9.38 -1.50
C ALA A 20 -1.54 8.44 -0.33
N LEU A 21 -1.05 7.20 -0.39
CA LEU A 21 -1.22 6.23 0.69
C LEU A 21 -0.46 6.64 1.94
N LYS A 22 0.76 7.16 1.81
CA LYS A 22 1.54 7.67 2.93
C LYS A 22 0.77 8.76 3.68
N LEU A 23 0.22 9.73 2.95
CA LEU A 23 -0.61 10.79 3.54
C LEU A 23 -1.82 10.20 4.28
N GLN A 24 -2.51 9.23 3.68
CA GLN A 24 -3.66 8.57 4.30
C GLN A 24 -3.27 7.88 5.62
N LEU A 25 -2.13 7.18 5.67
CA LEU A 25 -1.68 6.50 6.89
C LEU A 25 -1.23 7.48 7.97
N GLU A 26 -0.58 8.59 7.58
CA GLU A 26 -0.19 9.66 8.51
C GLU A 26 -1.41 10.32 9.15
N ILE A 27 -2.48 10.58 8.38
CA ILE A 27 -3.74 11.13 8.89
C ILE A 27 -4.37 10.19 9.94
N ASN A 28 -4.32 8.89 9.69
CA ASN A 28 -4.85 7.87 10.60
C ASN A 28 -3.89 7.51 11.75
N ARG A 29 -2.72 8.17 11.82
CA ARG A 29 -1.69 7.95 12.87
C ARG A 29 -1.20 6.51 12.93
N TYR A 30 -1.15 5.82 11.79
CA TYR A 30 -0.51 4.52 11.74
C TYR A 30 1.01 4.70 11.81
N GLU A 31 1.62 4.05 12.81
CA GLU A 31 3.07 4.04 13.00
C GLU A 31 3.66 2.70 12.54
N ASN A 32 4.99 2.66 12.35
CA ASN A 32 5.73 1.45 11.96
C ASN A 32 5.31 0.83 10.62
N VAL A 33 4.90 1.69 9.68
CA VAL A 33 4.61 1.30 8.29
C VAL A 33 5.68 1.87 7.36
N SER A 34 6.17 1.03 6.44
CA SER A 34 7.05 1.45 5.36
C SER A 34 6.35 1.26 4.02
N ILE A 35 6.43 2.25 3.13
CA ILE A 35 5.84 2.20 1.78
C ILE A 35 6.97 2.45 0.78
N THR A 36 7.08 1.59 -0.23
CA THR A 36 8.07 1.69 -1.29
C THR A 36 7.40 1.50 -2.65
N ALA A 37 7.54 2.47 -3.54
CA ALA A 37 7.13 2.35 -4.93
C ALA A 37 8.21 1.66 -5.77
N VAL A 38 7.79 0.79 -6.69
CA VAL A 38 8.65 0.09 -7.64
C VAL A 38 8.14 0.36 -9.05
N GLU A 39 8.59 1.47 -9.63
CA GLU A 39 8.12 1.99 -10.94
C GLU A 39 8.24 0.97 -12.06
N ARG A 40 9.36 0.26 -12.14
CA ARG A 40 9.63 -0.73 -13.20
C ARG A 40 8.59 -1.87 -13.29
N ARG A 41 7.79 -2.07 -12.25
CA ARG A 41 6.73 -3.09 -12.18
C ARG A 41 5.35 -2.49 -11.88
N ASN A 42 5.25 -1.16 -11.82
CA ASN A 42 4.09 -0.42 -11.34
C ASN A 42 3.51 -1.03 -10.06
N GLU A 43 4.35 -1.16 -9.03
CA GLU A 43 4.03 -1.90 -7.81
C GLU A 43 4.29 -1.04 -6.57
N VAL A 44 3.44 -1.17 -5.56
CA VAL A 44 3.65 -0.60 -4.22
C VAL A 44 3.87 -1.72 -3.21
N ILE A 45 4.99 -1.68 -2.51
CA ILE A 45 5.34 -2.61 -1.42
C ILE A 45 5.10 -1.90 -0.10
N ILE A 46 4.34 -2.54 0.78
CA ILE A 46 4.00 -2.02 2.09
C ILE A 46 4.46 -3.01 3.15
N GLN A 47 5.23 -2.53 4.12
CA GLN A 47 5.63 -3.31 5.27
C GLN A 47 4.80 -2.87 6.46
N ILE A 48 4.03 -3.80 7.02
CA ILE A 48 3.14 -3.53 8.15
C ILE A 48 3.51 -4.40 9.36
N PRO A 49 3.20 -3.95 10.59
CA PRO A 49 3.23 -4.82 11.77
C PRO A 49 2.40 -6.08 11.55
N GLU A 50 2.80 -7.17 12.20
CA GLU A 50 1.96 -8.37 12.25
C GLU A 50 0.71 -8.08 13.10
N ASP A 51 -0.41 -8.72 12.75
CA ASP A 51 -1.67 -8.68 13.50
C ASP A 51 -2.29 -7.28 13.70
N ASN A 52 -2.23 -6.42 12.68
CA ASN A 52 -2.93 -5.13 12.68
C ASN A 52 -4.09 -5.10 11.66
N GLU A 53 -5.20 -5.74 12.03
CA GLU A 53 -6.40 -5.89 11.17
C GLU A 53 -6.96 -4.55 10.68
N ASN A 54 -6.98 -3.51 11.53
CA ASN A 54 -7.47 -2.18 11.15
C ASN A 54 -6.61 -1.54 10.04
N LEU A 55 -5.29 -1.69 10.13
CA LEU A 55 -4.38 -1.21 9.10
C LEU A 55 -4.59 -1.98 7.80
N GLU A 56 -4.74 -3.30 7.86
CA GLU A 56 -5.02 -4.13 6.69
C GLU A 56 -6.32 -3.74 5.99
N GLU A 57 -7.40 -3.52 6.76
CA GLU A 57 -8.68 -3.06 6.22
C GLU A 57 -8.56 -1.67 5.57
N THR A 58 -7.81 -0.77 6.21
CA THR A 58 -7.55 0.58 5.66
C THR A 58 -6.79 0.49 4.34
N LEU A 59 -5.74 -0.34 4.28
CA LEU A 59 -4.95 -0.57 3.07
C LEU A 59 -5.81 -1.18 1.97
N GLY A 60 -6.58 -2.22 2.28
CA GLY A 60 -7.48 -2.87 1.32
C GLY A 60 -8.51 -1.91 0.76
N SER A 61 -9.12 -1.09 1.62
CA SER A 61 -10.15 -0.12 1.21
C SER A 61 -9.58 0.97 0.32
N PHE A 62 -8.40 1.49 0.66
CA PHE A 62 -7.72 2.50 -0.15
C PHE A 62 -7.28 1.92 -1.51
N MET A 63 -6.61 0.76 -1.51
CA MET A 63 -6.03 0.17 -2.72
C MET A 63 -7.07 -0.43 -3.67
N ALA A 64 -8.30 -0.72 -3.21
CA ALA A 64 -9.37 -1.29 -4.01
C ALA A 64 -9.69 -0.50 -5.30
N GLY A 65 -9.47 0.82 -5.29
CA GLY A 65 -9.68 1.67 -6.47
C GLY A 65 -8.50 1.75 -7.43
N TYR A 66 -7.31 1.32 -7.02
CA TYR A 66 -6.04 1.57 -7.74
C TYR A 66 -5.30 0.31 -8.16
N GLN A 67 -5.65 -0.85 -7.62
CA GLN A 67 -4.93 -2.10 -7.85
C GLN A 67 -5.55 -2.96 -8.95
N ASP A 68 -4.70 -3.73 -9.63
CA ASP A 68 -5.07 -4.87 -10.48
C ASP A 68 -4.92 -6.22 -9.75
N GLY A 69 -4.19 -6.24 -8.63
CA GLY A 69 -4.01 -7.44 -7.82
C GLY A 69 -3.16 -7.23 -6.56
N VAL A 70 -3.26 -8.19 -5.65
CA VAL A 70 -2.51 -8.24 -4.39
C VAL A 70 -1.67 -9.50 -4.33
N ILE A 71 -0.41 -9.36 -3.89
CA ILE A 71 0.46 -10.47 -3.52
C ILE A 71 0.73 -10.34 -2.01
N LEU A 72 0.29 -11.34 -1.25
CA LEU A 72 0.51 -11.45 0.20
C LEU A 72 1.71 -12.37 0.44
N GLU A 73 2.78 -11.87 1.07
CA GLU A 73 4.00 -12.62 1.42
C GLU A 73 4.35 -12.51 2.90
#